data_AF-A0A8B7P1F4-F1
#
_entry.id   AF-A0A8B7P1F4-F1
#
_cell.length_a   1.000
_cell.length_b   1.000
_cell.length_c   1.000
_cell.angle_alpha   90.00
_cell.angle_beta   90.00
_cell.angle_gamma   90.00
#
_symmetry.space_group_name_H-M   'P 1'
#
loop_
_entity.id
_entity.type
_entity.pdbx_description
1 polymer ?
#
loop_
_entity_poly.entity_id
_entity_poly.type
_entity_poly.pdbx_seq_one_letter_code
_entity_poly.pdbx_strand_id
1 'polypeptide(L)'
;MMKSVCHLLLLAATFAYASAEGSLACSKYLSFTLVTSVDQPAFIDCKSDPAGRAALTALASGTRCSDYKFYNGEIFCQIAAAPYMKCVAGKLGWLKADGSIDSAKVLAKLKSVVTYNPSCRAAQYDFAVKQCGTTINYYAFLEKVACLQYVSFKYAPG
;
A
#
# COMPACT_ATOMS: atom_id res chain seq x y z
N MET A 1 14.43 55.48 -0.81
CA MET A 1 13.25 54.89 -0.14
C MET A 1 12.77 53.69 -0.94
N MET A 2 12.64 52.57 -0.23
CA MET A 2 11.75 51.43 -0.44
C MET A 2 11.54 50.90 -1.87
N LYS A 3 12.18 49.77 -2.21
CA LYS A 3 11.76 48.38 -1.91
C LYS A 3 10.76 47.88 -2.95
N SER A 4 10.85 46.58 -3.23
CA SER A 4 9.75 45.77 -3.77
C SER A 4 9.67 45.60 -5.29
N VAL A 5 10.79 45.35 -5.96
CA VAL A 5 10.77 44.73 -7.30
C VAL A 5 11.56 43.41 -7.36
N CYS A 6 12.55 43.22 -6.48
CA CYS A 6 13.41 42.03 -6.48
C CYS A 6 13.02 40.91 -5.47
N HIS A 7 11.85 40.94 -4.84
CA HIS A 7 11.47 39.94 -3.82
C HIS A 7 10.20 39.13 -4.14
N LEU A 8 9.45 39.48 -5.19
CA LEU A 8 8.31 38.66 -5.62
C LEU A 8 8.67 37.56 -6.63
N LEU A 9 9.86 37.62 -7.22
CA LEU A 9 10.30 36.70 -8.28
C LEU A 9 11.15 35.52 -7.79
N LEU A 10 11.53 35.47 -6.52
CA LEU A 10 12.56 34.54 -6.03
C LEU A 10 12.09 33.43 -5.08
N LEU A 11 10.81 33.39 -4.68
CA LEU A 11 10.35 32.37 -3.71
C LEU A 11 9.11 31.57 -4.14
N ALA A 12 8.53 31.85 -5.30
CA ALA A 12 7.47 31.01 -5.89
C ALA A 12 8.00 29.97 -6.90
N ALA A 13 9.28 30.03 -7.27
CA ALA A 13 9.87 29.16 -8.29
C ALA A 13 10.55 27.88 -7.76
N THR A 14 10.52 27.63 -6.44
CA THR A 14 11.02 26.37 -5.86
C THR A 14 9.98 25.26 -5.81
N PHE A 15 8.74 25.53 -6.23
CA PHE A 15 7.70 24.51 -6.43
C PHE A 15 7.59 24.16 -7.92
N ALA A 16 8.64 23.62 -8.55
CA ALA A 16 8.51 23.30 -9.98
C ALA A 16 9.07 21.95 -10.43
N TYR A 17 10.16 21.41 -9.88
CA TYR A 17 10.77 20.22 -10.52
C TYR A 17 11.38 19.17 -9.56
N ALA A 18 10.92 19.09 -8.30
CA ALA A 18 11.35 18.01 -7.39
C ALA A 18 10.21 17.28 -6.68
N SER A 19 8.98 17.81 -6.70
CA SER A 19 7.84 17.25 -5.96
C SER A 19 6.96 16.31 -6.78
N ALA A 20 6.89 16.47 -8.12
CA ALA A 20 6.08 15.58 -8.95
C ALA A 20 6.76 14.23 -9.21
N GLU A 21 8.08 14.21 -9.48
CA GLU A 21 8.79 12.97 -9.80
C GLU A 21 8.98 12.07 -8.57
N GLY A 22 9.33 12.65 -7.41
CA GLY A 22 9.45 11.89 -6.16
C GLY A 22 8.11 11.39 -5.63
N SER A 23 7.05 12.21 -5.71
CA SER A 23 5.71 11.81 -5.27
C SER A 23 5.13 10.67 -6.13
N LEU A 24 5.27 10.78 -7.45
CA LEU A 24 4.94 9.68 -8.36
C LEU A 24 5.85 8.47 -8.15
N ALA A 25 7.14 8.64 -7.81
CA ALA A 25 8.06 7.52 -7.65
C ALA A 25 7.70 6.62 -6.47
N CYS A 26 7.46 7.16 -5.27
CA CYS A 26 7.00 6.32 -4.13
C CYS A 26 5.69 5.60 -4.48
N SER A 27 4.73 6.31 -5.07
CA SER A 27 3.43 5.75 -5.44
C SER A 27 3.58 4.62 -6.46
N LYS A 28 4.33 4.85 -7.53
CA LYS A 28 4.65 3.84 -8.56
C LYS A 28 5.40 2.64 -7.99
N TYR A 29 6.34 2.84 -7.08
CA TYR A 29 7.07 1.72 -6.46
C TYR A 29 6.20 0.91 -5.50
N LEU A 30 5.33 1.57 -4.72
CA LEU A 30 4.32 0.87 -3.91
C LEU A 30 3.39 0.04 -4.82
N SER A 31 2.91 0.60 -5.94
CA SER A 31 2.12 -0.16 -6.92
C SER A 31 2.89 -1.29 -7.58
N PHE A 32 4.15 -1.06 -8.00
CA PHE A 32 4.95 -2.08 -8.67
C PHE A 32 5.30 -3.23 -7.73
N THR A 33 5.66 -2.91 -6.48
CA THR A 33 5.90 -3.93 -5.45
C THR A 33 4.66 -4.78 -5.24
N LEU A 34 3.48 -4.16 -5.19
CA LEU A 34 2.22 -4.89 -5.11
C LEU A 34 1.99 -5.76 -6.35
N VAL A 35 1.99 -5.19 -7.55
CA VAL A 35 1.68 -5.88 -8.81
C VAL A 35 2.65 -7.04 -9.07
N THR A 36 3.94 -6.85 -8.80
CA THR A 36 4.92 -7.95 -8.89
C THR A 36 4.82 -8.94 -7.73
N SER A 37 4.25 -8.53 -6.59
CA SER A 37 3.96 -9.44 -5.48
C SER A 37 2.64 -10.20 -5.61
N VAL A 38 1.62 -9.71 -6.34
CA VAL A 38 0.42 -10.49 -6.71
C VAL A 38 0.73 -11.56 -7.77
N ASP A 39 1.81 -11.39 -8.53
CA ASP A 39 2.39 -12.43 -9.39
C ASP A 39 3.33 -13.40 -8.62
N GLN A 40 3.44 -13.27 -7.29
CA GLN A 40 4.21 -14.24 -6.53
C GLN A 40 3.50 -15.59 -6.45
N PRO A 41 4.26 -16.70 -6.46
CA PRO A 41 3.75 -18.06 -6.26
C PRO A 41 2.77 -18.18 -5.09
N ALA A 42 2.94 -17.37 -4.03
CA ALA A 42 2.02 -17.31 -2.89
C ALA A 42 0.54 -17.09 -3.28
N PHE A 43 0.24 -16.14 -4.18
CA PHE A 43 -1.14 -15.87 -4.60
C PHE A 43 -1.70 -17.01 -5.45
N ILE A 44 -0.88 -17.59 -6.32
CA ILE A 44 -1.26 -18.73 -7.17
C ILE A 44 -1.54 -19.96 -6.32
N ASP A 45 -0.62 -20.31 -5.42
CA ASP A 45 -0.74 -21.46 -4.52
C ASP A 45 -1.99 -21.36 -3.64
N CYS A 46 -2.28 -20.17 -3.12
CA CYS A 46 -3.42 -19.95 -2.23
C CYS A 46 -4.79 -20.00 -2.93
N LYS A 47 -4.85 -19.97 -4.27
CA LYS A 47 -6.08 -20.30 -5.01
C LYS A 47 -6.41 -21.79 -4.93
N SER A 48 -5.40 -22.63 -4.68
CA SER A 48 -5.55 -24.07 -4.54
C SER A 48 -5.75 -24.52 -3.09
N ASP A 49 -5.44 -23.66 -2.12
CA ASP A 49 -5.79 -23.90 -0.73
C ASP A 49 -7.33 -24.01 -0.58
N PRO A 50 -7.87 -25.04 0.11
CA PRO A 50 -9.31 -25.23 0.23
C PRO A 50 -10.05 -24.04 0.86
N ALA A 51 -9.48 -23.42 1.90
CA ALA A 51 -10.10 -22.28 2.56
C ALA A 51 -9.98 -21.01 1.71
N GLY A 52 -8.82 -20.80 1.06
CA GLY A 52 -8.62 -19.74 0.09
C GLY A 52 -9.58 -19.83 -1.10
N ARG A 53 -9.74 -21.02 -1.68
CA ARG A 53 -10.67 -21.29 -2.77
C ARG A 53 -12.12 -21.02 -2.36
N ALA A 54 -12.54 -21.51 -1.19
CA ALA A 54 -13.89 -21.25 -0.69
C ALA A 54 -14.16 -19.76 -0.50
N ALA A 55 -13.19 -19.00 0.03
CA ALA A 55 -13.28 -17.55 0.15
C ALA A 55 -13.43 -16.85 -1.22
N LEU A 56 -12.62 -17.24 -2.21
CA LEU A 56 -12.73 -16.69 -3.57
C LEU A 56 -14.07 -17.01 -4.23
N THR A 57 -14.59 -18.22 -4.04
CA THR A 57 -15.92 -18.60 -4.53
C THR A 57 -17.03 -17.80 -3.84
N ALA A 58 -16.93 -17.57 -2.53
CA ALA A 58 -17.88 -16.75 -1.79
C ALA A 58 -17.88 -15.28 -2.27
N LEU A 59 -16.70 -14.72 -2.55
CA LEU A 59 -16.58 -13.38 -3.15
C LEU A 59 -17.24 -13.33 -4.53
N ALA A 60 -16.93 -14.29 -5.41
CA ALA A 60 -17.44 -14.33 -6.78
C ALA A 60 -18.97 -14.54 -6.87
N SER A 61 -19.54 -15.29 -5.91
CA SER A 61 -20.99 -15.54 -5.86
C SER A 61 -21.77 -14.46 -5.12
N GLY A 62 -21.11 -13.58 -4.37
CA GLY A 62 -21.74 -12.48 -3.64
C GLY A 62 -21.99 -11.27 -4.53
N THR A 63 -23.24 -10.84 -4.69
CA THR A 63 -23.63 -9.68 -5.52
C THR A 63 -22.94 -8.36 -5.15
N ARG A 64 -22.49 -8.21 -3.90
CA ARG A 64 -21.80 -7.00 -3.43
C ARG A 64 -20.26 -7.10 -3.43
N CYS A 65 -19.67 -8.30 -3.51
CA CYS A 65 -18.21 -8.50 -3.52
C CYS A 65 -17.67 -9.11 -4.81
N SER A 66 -18.52 -9.37 -5.81
CA SER A 66 -18.12 -10.01 -7.07
C SER A 66 -16.98 -9.28 -7.76
N ASP A 67 -16.93 -7.95 -7.63
CA ASP A 67 -15.91 -7.08 -8.22
C ASP A 67 -14.83 -6.64 -7.22
N TYR A 68 -14.75 -7.28 -6.03
CA TYR A 68 -13.78 -6.92 -5.00
C TYR A 68 -12.36 -7.17 -5.47
N LYS A 69 -11.51 -6.13 -5.40
CA LYS A 69 -10.14 -6.17 -5.94
C LYS A 69 -9.05 -6.24 -4.88
N PHE A 70 -9.40 -6.51 -3.61
CA PHE A 70 -8.49 -6.61 -2.45
C PHE A 70 -7.77 -5.31 -2.02
N TYR A 71 -7.69 -4.31 -2.90
CA TYR A 71 -7.11 -2.99 -2.61
C TYR A 71 -8.16 -1.90 -2.34
N ASN A 72 -9.44 -2.22 -2.56
CA ASN A 72 -10.57 -1.36 -2.27
C ASN A 72 -11.79 -2.22 -1.96
N GLY A 73 -12.63 -1.78 -1.03
CA GLY A 73 -13.93 -2.39 -0.82
C GLY A 73 -14.40 -2.27 0.62
N GLU A 74 -15.65 -2.66 0.82
CA GLU A 74 -16.26 -2.65 2.14
C GLU A 74 -15.64 -3.72 3.05
N ILE A 75 -15.70 -3.45 4.36
CA ILE A 75 -15.15 -4.34 5.41
C ILE A 75 -15.66 -5.78 5.29
N PHE A 76 -16.90 -5.99 4.86
CA PHE A 76 -17.48 -7.32 4.72
C PHE A 76 -16.81 -8.13 3.60
N CYS A 77 -16.34 -7.49 2.50
CA CYS A 77 -15.55 -8.15 1.47
C CYS A 77 -14.14 -8.50 1.95
N GLN A 78 -13.53 -7.65 2.79
CA GLN A 78 -12.25 -7.97 3.42
C GLN A 78 -12.37 -9.20 4.33
N ILE A 79 -13.45 -9.28 5.11
CA ILE A 79 -13.74 -10.44 5.98
C ILE A 79 -13.92 -11.70 5.13
N ALA A 80 -14.69 -11.63 4.05
CA ALA A 80 -14.90 -12.75 3.14
C ALA A 80 -13.58 -13.18 2.44
N ALA A 81 -12.71 -12.24 2.10
CA ALA A 81 -11.40 -12.47 1.51
C ALA A 81 -10.34 -12.98 2.51
N ALA A 82 -10.59 -12.83 3.82
CA ALA A 82 -9.59 -13.06 4.86
C ALA A 82 -8.95 -14.46 4.83
N PRO A 83 -9.67 -15.58 4.57
CA PRO A 83 -9.04 -16.89 4.49
C PRO A 83 -8.00 -16.99 3.36
N TYR A 84 -8.32 -16.46 2.17
CA TYR A 84 -7.39 -16.41 1.04
C TYR A 84 -6.18 -15.53 1.38
N MET A 85 -6.41 -14.31 1.87
CA MET A 85 -5.35 -13.37 2.21
C MET A 85 -4.48 -13.84 3.40
N LYS A 86 -5.03 -14.63 4.32
CA LYS A 86 -4.29 -15.29 5.39
C LYS A 86 -3.32 -16.33 4.83
N CYS A 87 -3.75 -17.17 3.88
CA CYS A 87 -2.86 -18.11 3.21
C CYS A 87 -1.70 -17.36 2.54
N VAL A 88 -1.99 -16.29 1.80
CA VAL A 88 -0.99 -15.47 1.13
C VAL A 88 -0.01 -14.88 2.14
N ALA A 89 -0.51 -14.27 3.21
CA ALA A 89 0.33 -13.74 4.28
C ALA A 89 1.22 -14.82 4.92
N GLY A 90 0.72 -16.05 5.08
CA GLY A 90 1.49 -17.20 5.57
C GLY A 90 2.67 -17.53 4.68
N LYS A 91 2.43 -17.65 3.36
CA LYS A 91 3.48 -17.92 2.37
C LYS A 91 4.52 -16.80 2.26
N LEU A 92 4.10 -15.56 2.48
CA LEU A 92 5.00 -14.39 2.51
C LEU A 92 5.74 -14.24 3.85
N GLY A 93 5.44 -15.10 4.84
CA GLY A 93 6.04 -15.06 6.16
C GLY A 93 5.59 -13.85 6.98
N TRP A 94 4.40 -13.30 6.72
CA TRP A 94 3.83 -12.14 7.40
C TRP A 94 2.89 -12.48 8.54
N LEU A 95 2.77 -13.75 8.89
CA LEU A 95 2.01 -14.17 10.06
C LEU A 95 2.90 -14.23 11.30
N LYS A 96 2.30 -13.91 12.45
CA LYS A 96 2.84 -14.24 13.77
C LYS A 96 2.61 -15.72 14.09
N ALA A 97 3.19 -16.20 15.19
CA ALA A 97 3.04 -17.57 15.65
C ALA A 97 1.57 -17.96 15.95
N ASP A 98 0.74 -17.01 16.37
CA ASP A 98 -0.71 -17.19 16.61
C ASP A 98 -1.55 -17.18 15.31
N GLY A 99 -0.91 -16.98 14.15
CA GLY A 99 -1.56 -16.88 12.85
C GLY A 99 -2.21 -15.52 12.56
N SER A 100 -2.06 -14.52 13.44
CA SER A 100 -2.46 -13.13 13.14
C SER A 100 -1.49 -12.51 12.14
N ILE A 101 -1.93 -11.46 11.43
CA ILE A 101 -1.02 -10.67 10.59
C ILE A 101 -0.01 -9.91 11.47
N ASP A 102 1.26 -9.89 11.07
CA ASP A 102 2.31 -9.05 11.64
C ASP A 102 2.40 -7.74 10.86
N SER A 103 1.58 -6.76 11.26
CA SER A 103 1.52 -5.47 10.56
C SER A 103 2.86 -4.73 10.56
N ALA A 104 3.66 -4.86 11.63
CA ALA A 104 4.97 -4.23 11.72
C ALA A 104 5.92 -4.82 10.67
N LYS A 105 5.93 -6.15 10.51
CA LYS A 105 6.74 -6.84 9.51
C LYS A 105 6.33 -6.47 8.09
N VAL A 106 5.03 -6.37 7.80
CA VAL A 106 4.53 -5.94 6.49
C VAL A 106 5.00 -4.52 6.17
N LEU A 107 4.81 -3.57 7.09
CA LEU A 107 5.22 -2.18 6.89
C LEU A 107 6.74 -2.03 6.77
N ALA A 108 7.52 -2.75 7.57
CA ALA A 108 8.98 -2.75 7.47
C ALA A 108 9.45 -3.26 6.11
N LYS A 109 8.82 -4.33 5.59
CA LYS A 109 9.12 -4.86 4.25
C LYS A 109 8.78 -3.84 3.16
N LEU A 110 7.61 -3.21 3.23
CA LEU A 110 7.21 -2.18 2.28
C LEU A 110 8.16 -0.98 2.31
N LYS A 111 8.52 -0.50 3.51
CA LYS A 111 9.50 0.59 3.70
C LYS A 111 10.82 0.25 3.04
N SER A 112 11.39 -0.94 3.34
CA SER A 112 12.65 -1.40 2.77
C SER A 112 12.64 -1.43 1.25
N VAL A 113 11.54 -1.88 0.63
CA VAL A 113 11.43 -1.95 -0.83
C VAL A 113 11.35 -0.56 -1.45
N VAL A 114 10.58 0.35 -0.87
CA VAL A 114 10.42 1.68 -1.47
C VAL A 114 11.63 2.57 -1.23
N THR A 115 12.29 2.48 -0.06
CA THR A 115 13.50 3.27 0.25
C THR A 115 14.76 2.75 -0.44
N TYR A 116 14.71 1.56 -1.05
CA TYR A 116 15.77 1.11 -1.96
C TYR A 116 15.87 2.04 -3.19
N ASN A 117 14.77 2.70 -3.56
CA ASN A 117 14.77 3.68 -4.63
C ASN A 117 15.05 5.10 -4.07
N PRO A 118 16.07 5.81 -4.57
CA PRO A 118 16.42 7.15 -4.08
C PRO A 118 15.35 8.22 -4.36
N SER A 119 14.44 7.97 -5.31
CA SER A 119 13.31 8.84 -5.63
C SER A 119 12.17 8.74 -4.61
N CYS A 120 12.12 7.68 -3.78
CA CYS A 120 11.15 7.56 -2.69
C CYS A 120 11.83 7.84 -1.34
N ARG A 121 11.57 9.02 -0.76
CA ARG A 121 12.17 9.42 0.51
C ARG A 121 11.50 8.69 1.67
N ALA A 122 12.29 8.25 2.66
CA ALA A 122 11.76 7.62 3.88
C ALA A 122 10.69 8.49 4.58
N ALA A 123 10.88 9.81 4.60
CA ALA A 123 9.94 10.77 5.17
C ALA A 123 8.56 10.74 4.49
N GLN A 124 8.51 10.50 3.18
CA GLN A 124 7.25 10.41 2.43
C GLN A 124 6.49 9.13 2.77
N TYR A 125 7.19 8.00 2.88
CA TYR A 125 6.59 6.76 3.34
C TYR A 125 6.09 6.87 4.78
N ASP A 126 6.89 7.47 5.67
CA ASP A 126 6.53 7.65 7.09
C ASP A 126 5.33 8.59 7.26
N PHE A 127 5.22 9.63 6.43
CA PHE A 127 4.01 10.46 6.35
C PHE A 127 2.78 9.63 5.97
N ALA A 128 2.89 8.76 4.97
CA ALA A 128 1.79 7.90 4.56
C ALA A 128 1.38 6.90 5.65
N VAL A 129 2.35 6.28 6.34
CA VAL A 129 2.08 5.38 7.47
C VAL A 129 1.35 6.10 8.60
N LYS A 130 1.74 7.35 8.91
CA LYS A 130 1.08 8.16 9.94
C LYS A 130 -0.40 8.41 9.62
N GLN A 131 -0.75 8.63 8.35
CA GLN A 131 -2.13 8.91 7.92
C GLN A 131 -2.96 7.62 7.77
N CYS A 132 -2.38 6.57 7.19
CA CYS A 132 -3.07 5.32 6.94
C CYS A 132 -3.16 4.41 8.18
N GLY A 133 -2.39 4.71 9.23
CA GLY A 133 -2.27 3.91 10.43
C GLY A 133 -1.41 2.65 10.23
N THR A 134 -0.95 2.09 11.34
CA THR A 134 -0.01 0.95 11.35
C THR A 134 -0.68 -0.42 11.39
N THR A 135 -1.93 -0.50 11.80
CA THR A 135 -2.66 -1.77 11.94
C THR A 135 -3.20 -2.25 10.60
N ILE A 136 -3.07 -3.55 10.36
CA ILE A 136 -3.71 -4.27 9.25
C ILE A 136 -4.75 -5.21 9.84
N ASN A 137 -6.01 -5.02 9.47
CA ASN A 137 -7.12 -5.88 9.89
C ASN A 137 -7.49 -6.86 8.78
N TYR A 138 -8.05 -8.01 9.13
CA TYR A 138 -8.57 -9.02 8.19
C TYR A 138 -7.60 -9.44 7.09
N TYR A 139 -6.30 -9.38 7.35
CA TYR A 139 -5.25 -9.65 6.36
C TYR A 139 -5.33 -8.74 5.10
N ALA A 140 -6.01 -7.59 5.20
CA ALA A 140 -6.20 -6.60 4.12
C ALA A 140 -4.94 -5.74 3.88
N PHE A 141 -3.78 -6.36 3.73
CA PHE A 141 -2.53 -5.65 3.52
C PHE A 141 -2.46 -4.96 2.15
N LEU A 142 -3.17 -5.46 1.13
CA LEU A 142 -3.22 -4.81 -0.19
C LEU A 142 -3.97 -3.46 -0.11
N GLU A 143 -5.06 -3.40 0.65
CA GLU A 143 -5.76 -2.13 0.94
C GLU A 143 -4.88 -1.17 1.75
N LYS A 144 -4.12 -1.68 2.73
CA LYS A 144 -3.14 -0.86 3.45
C LYS A 144 -2.15 -0.22 2.47
N VAL A 145 -1.62 -0.98 1.54
CA VAL A 145 -0.66 -0.46 0.56
C VAL A 145 -1.32 0.54 -0.39
N ALA A 146 -2.57 0.30 -0.81
CA ALA A 146 -3.32 1.26 -1.63
C ALA A 146 -3.50 2.61 -0.91
N CYS A 147 -3.81 2.59 0.39
CA CYS A 147 -3.82 3.82 1.20
C CYS A 147 -2.43 4.49 1.22
N LEU A 148 -1.37 3.72 1.52
CA LEU A 148 -0.01 4.27 1.58
C LEU A 148 0.39 4.92 0.24
N GLN A 149 0.05 4.29 -0.87
CA GLN A 149 0.27 4.81 -2.22
C GLN A 149 -0.45 6.14 -2.42
N TYR A 150 -1.75 6.18 -2.13
CA TYR A 150 -2.58 7.37 -2.31
C TYR A 150 -2.10 8.55 -1.45
N VAL A 151 -1.76 8.29 -0.18
CA VAL A 151 -1.28 9.35 0.72
C VAL A 151 0.14 9.77 0.36
N SER A 152 1.02 8.84 -0.05
CA SER A 152 2.38 9.17 -0.50
C SER A 152 2.34 10.15 -1.67
N PHE A 153 1.38 10.02 -2.59
CA PHE A 153 1.20 10.96 -3.69
C PHE A 153 0.86 12.39 -3.23
N LYS A 154 0.18 12.53 -2.08
CA LYS A 154 -0.18 13.84 -1.50
C LYS A 154 0.94 14.50 -0.70
N TYR A 155 2.09 13.86 -0.56
CA TYR A 155 3.20 14.41 0.19
C TYR A 155 3.80 15.63 -0.51
N ALA A 156 3.67 16.80 0.12
CA ALA A 156 4.41 17.99 -0.23
C ALA A 156 5.58 18.14 0.77
N PRO A 157 6.85 18.09 0.33
CA PRO A 157 7.96 18.44 1.21
C PRO A 157 7.82 19.91 1.61
N GLY A 158 7.77 20.17 2.91
CA GLY A 158 7.88 21.50 3.49
C GLY A 158 9.30 22.03 3.49
#